data_AF-A0A5K1A8C0-F1
#
_entry.id   AF-A0A5K1A8C0-F1
#
_cell.length_a   1.000
_cell.length_b   1.000
_cell.length_c   1.000
_cell.angle_alpha   90.00
_cell.angle_beta   90.00
_cell.angle_gamma   90.00
#
_symmetry.space_group_name_H-M   'P 1'
#
loop_
_entity.id
_entity.type
_entity.pdbx_description
1 polymer ?
#
loop_
_entity_poly.entity_id
_entity_poly.type
_entity_poly.pdbx_seq_one_letter_code
_entity_poly.pdbx_strand_id
1 'polypeptide(L)' 'GNGLGFRIIRMGYDDIYLSCPGSFSERFGKDYFICTGPASMLVPVVLKPGEEWRGAQVLEHDNL' A
#
# COMPACT_ATOMS: atom_id res chain seq x y z
N GLY A 1 -13.98 -16.29 -4.10
CA GLY A 1 -13.56 -17.42 -3.25
C GLY A 1 -13.73 -17.02 -1.81
N ASN A 2 -14.26 -17.89 -0.96
CA ASN A 2 -14.50 -17.62 0.47
C ASN A 2 -13.18 -17.63 1.25
N GLY A 3 -12.35 -16.61 1.05
CA GLY A 3 -11.09 -16.40 1.78
C GLY A 3 -11.07 -15.00 2.40
N LEU A 4 -10.25 -14.83 3.44
CA LEU A 4 -9.94 -13.54 4.05
C LEU A 4 -9.35 -12.61 2.97
N GLY A 5 -10.18 -11.70 2.46
CA GLY A 5 -9.82 -10.75 1.42
C GLY A 5 -9.63 -9.35 1.99
N PHE A 6 -8.57 -8.67 1.55
CA PHE A 6 -8.38 -7.25 1.78
C PHE A 6 -8.37 -6.53 0.43
N ARG A 7 -9.14 -5.44 0.32
CA ARG A 7 -9.13 -4.57 -0.84
C ARG A 7 -8.24 -3.38 -0.54
N ILE A 8 -7.23 -3.16 -1.40
CA ILE A 8 -6.35 -2.00 -1.31
C ILE A 8 -6.74 -1.04 -2.43
N ILE A 9 -7.19 0.15 -2.05
CA ILE A 9 -7.54 1.21 -2.98
C ILE A 9 -6.49 2.30 -2.85
N ARG A 10 -6.03 2.82 -3.97
CA ARG A 10 -5.01 3.87 -4.05
C ARG A 10 -5.51 5.01 -4.92
N MET A 11 -5.23 6.23 -4.49
CA MET A 11 -5.63 7.46 -5.19
C MET A 11 -4.40 8.35 -5.30
N GLY A 12 -4.15 8.91 -6.49
CA GLY A 12 -3.02 9.79 -6.75
C GLY A 12 -1.66 9.09 -6.95
N TYR A 13 -1.59 7.76 -6.81
CA TYR A 13 -0.37 6.96 -7.00
C TYR A 13 -0.53 5.94 -8.13
N ASP A 14 0.47 5.87 -9.01
CA ASP A 14 0.46 4.99 -10.19
C ASP A 14 1.01 3.60 -9.90
N ASP A 15 1.84 3.45 -8.87
CA ASP A 15 2.45 2.17 -8.46
C ASP A 15 2.16 1.79 -7.00
N ILE A 16 2.33 0.50 -6.68
CA ILE A 16 2.20 -0.06 -5.34
C ILE A 16 3.43 -0.94 -5.06
N TYR A 17 3.98 -0.85 -3.86
CA TYR A 17 4.98 -1.82 -3.41
C TYR A 17 4.31 -2.98 -2.71
N LEU A 18 4.74 -4.19 -3.04
CA LEU A 18 4.38 -5.40 -2.34
C LEU A 18 5.66 -6.12 -1.93
N SER A 19 5.82 -6.36 -0.63
CA SER A 19 7.00 -7.05 -0.10
C SER A 19 6.66 -7.90 1.11
N CYS A 20 7.44 -8.95 1.31
CA CYS A 20 7.49 -9.68 2.57
C CYS A 20 8.97 -9.98 2.84
N PRO A 21 9.51 -9.64 4.02
CA PRO A 21 10.90 -9.95 4.36
C PRO A 21 11.14 -11.46 4.52
N GLY A 22 10.09 -12.29 4.55
CA GLY A 22 10.23 -13.74 4.67
C GLY A 22 10.98 -14.16 5.93
N SER A 23 11.98 -15.04 5.77
CA SER A 23 12.84 -15.49 6.87
C SER A 23 14.00 -14.52 7.16
N PHE A 24 14.13 -13.43 6.41
CA PHE A 24 15.21 -12.45 6.58
C PHE A 24 14.94 -11.47 7.74
N SER A 25 13.69 -11.33 8.19
CA SER A 25 13.32 -10.56 9.38
C SER A 25 13.06 -11.49 10.56
N GLU A 26 13.49 -11.09 11.75
CA GLU A 26 13.05 -11.71 12.99
C GLU A 26 11.51 -11.64 13.11
N ARG A 27 10.88 -12.79 13.38
CA ARG A 27 9.43 -12.86 13.52
C ARG A 27 9.02 -12.47 14.92
N PHE A 28 8.40 -11.31 15.06
CA PHE A 28 7.72 -10.92 16.29
C PHE A 28 6.31 -11.51 16.30
N GLY A 29 6.19 -12.81 16.61
CA GLY A 29 4.91 -13.53 16.70
C GLY A 29 4.85 -14.82 15.88
N LYS A 30 3.67 -15.47 15.87
CA LYS A 30 3.41 -16.67 15.05
C LYS A 30 2.75 -16.35 13.70
N ASP A 31 2.41 -15.09 13.49
CA ASP A 31 1.62 -14.65 12.36
C ASP A 31 2.48 -14.24 11.16
N TYR A 32 1.82 -14.11 10.02
CA TYR A 32 2.42 -13.72 8.76
C TYR A 32 1.95 -12.31 8.39
N PHE A 33 2.83 -11.51 7.80
CA PHE A 33 2.48 -10.21 7.28
C PHE A 33 3.07 -9.99 5.89
N ILE A 34 2.42 -9.11 5.14
CA ILE A 34 2.94 -8.50 3.93
C ILE A 34 3.00 -7.00 4.16
N CYS A 35 4.04 -6.35 3.66
CA CYS A 35 4.12 -4.90 3.61
C CYS A 35 3.59 -4.44 2.25
N THR A 36 2.61 -3.54 2.27
CA THR A 36 2.03 -2.95 1.08
C THR A 36 1.78 -1.46 1.29
N GLY A 37 2.03 -0.67 0.26
CA GLY A 37 1.90 0.79 0.34
C GLY A 37 2.00 1.45 -1.02
N PRO A 38 1.55 2.70 -1.17
CA PRO A 38 1.77 3.45 -2.40
C PRO A 38 3.28 3.52 -2.66
N ALA A 39 3.68 3.22 -3.90
CA ALA A 39 5.08 3.29 -4.27
C ALA A 39 5.51 4.73 -4.52
N SER A 40 6.79 5.00 -4.29
CA SER A 40 7.43 6.23 -4.76
C SER A 40 7.24 6.31 -6.27
N MET A 41 6.73 7.45 -6.75
CA MET A 41 6.58 7.63 -8.19
C MET A 41 7.97 7.71 -8.83
N LEU A 42 8.22 6.87 -9.84
CA LEU A 42 9.50 6.87 -10.58
C LEU A 42 9.78 8.22 -11.27
N VAL A 43 8.71 8.98 -11.51
CA VAL A 43 8.75 10.34 -12.07
C VAL A 43 8.13 11.29 -11.05
N PRO A 44 8.80 12.41 -10.70
CA PRO A 44 8.27 13.37 -9.75
C PRO A 44 7.01 14.05 -10.29
N VAL A 45 6.05 14.32 -9.39
CA VAL A 45 4.92 15.21 -9.70
C VAL A 45 5.42 16.63 -9.76
N VAL A 46 5.17 17.32 -10.88
CA VAL A 46 5.46 18.75 -11.02
C VAL A 46 4.18 19.52 -10.76
N LEU A 47 4.20 20.38 -9.73
CA LEU A 47 3.10 21.27 -9.39
C LEU A 47 3.46 22.71 -9.72
N LYS A 48 2.50 23.45 -10.29
CA LYS A 48 2.62 24.89 -10.50
C LYS A 48 2.24 25.66 -9.24
N PRO A 49 2.61 26.95 -9.12
CA PRO A 49 2.16 27.79 -8.02
C PRO A 49 0.63 27.78 -7.88
N GLY A 50 0.15 27.42 -6.68
CA GLY A 50 -1.29 27.34 -6.36
C GLY A 50 -1.95 25.99 -6.65
N GLU A 51 -1.23 25.03 -7.24
CA GLU A 51 -1.73 23.65 -7.40
C GLU A 51 -1.47 22.81 -6.15
N GLU A 52 -2.36 21.86 -5.89
CA GLU A 52 -2.24 20.88 -4.82
C GLU A 52 -2.26 19.47 -5.41
N TRP A 53 -1.43 18.59 -4.86
CA TRP A 53 -1.52 17.16 -5.10
C TRP A 53 -2.03 16.44 -3.86
N ARG A 54 -2.88 15.44 -4.05
CA ARG A 54 -3.45 14.62 -2.97
C ARG A 54 -3.30 13.15 -3.33
N GLY A 55 -2.80 12.38 -2.37
CA GLY A 55 -2.72 10.93 -2.44
C GLY A 55 -3.40 10.30 -1.25
N ALA A 56 -3.95 9.10 -1.44
CA ALA A 56 -4.56 8.31 -0.37
C ALA A 56 -4.40 6.81 -0.62
N GLN A 57 -4.37 6.04 0.48
CA GLN A 57 -4.53 4.59 0.47
C GLN A 57 -5.65 4.22 1.42
N VAL A 58 -6.56 3.36 0.95
CA VAL A 58 -7.65 2.78 1.75
C VAL A 58 -7.44 1.27 1.80
N LEU A 59 -7.46 0.71 3.01
CA LEU A 59 -7.49 -0.72 3.26
C LEU A 59 -8.88 -1.08 3.73
N GLU A 60 -9.57 -1.92 2.96
CA GLU A 60 -10.89 -2.42 3.31
C GLU A 60 -10.87 -3.92 3.50
N HIS A 61 -11.75 -4.37 4.37
CA HIS A 61 -11.93 -5.78 4.70
C HIS A 61 -13.39 -6.04 5.01
N ASP A 62 -13.97 -7.08 4.41
CA ASP A 62 -15.41 -7.37 4.47
C ASP A 62 -15.91 -7.92 5.82
N ASN A 63 -15.12 -7.84 6.91
CA ASN A 63 -15.53 -8.42 8.21
C ASN A 63 -16.37 -7.49 9.11
N LEU A 64 -16.84 -6.32 8.67
CA LEU A 64 -17.87 -5.51 9.35
C LEU A 64 -18.53 -4.51 8.39
#